data_AF-A0A0W0YEM4-F1
#
_entry.id   AF-A0A0W0YEM4-F1
#
_cell.length_a   1.000
_cell.length_b   1.000
_cell.length_c   1.000
_cell.angle_alpha   90.00
_cell.angle_beta   90.00
_cell.angle_gamma   90.00
#
_symmetry.space_group_name_H-M   'P 1'
#
loop_
_entity.id
_entity.type
_entity.pdbx_description
1 polymer ?
#
loop_
_entity_poly.entity_id
_entity_poly.type
_entity_poly.pdbx_seq_one_letter_code
_entity_poly.pdbx_strand_id
1 'polypeptide(L)'
;MFVPVLVGGAAVASGGAYAVHKKYEFENPSLLLALPFSIVRNQISPVQHPKEFTCPHRQELHEHCTKAGSFDQMTVPPVNTVLHQKGIPLSKDALHAIKDDIDHSTSLKSDATAHEKIQHYKQQSANQRRIGDAFMKSQEPEGAFMHHVLSGFFAAKATISQTFVDHVHHMEKQMEHGGPDYH
;
A
#
# COMPACT_ATOMS: atom_id res chain seq x y z
N MET A 1 25.41 13.66 -0.46
CA MET A 1 24.26 14.34 -1.08
C MET A 1 23.96 13.62 -2.37
N PHE A 2 22.87 12.84 -2.42
CA PHE A 2 22.43 12.14 -3.63
C PHE A 2 21.10 12.72 -4.08
N VAL A 3 21.07 13.25 -5.30
CA VAL A 3 19.90 13.76 -5.99
C VAL A 3 19.11 12.58 -6.54
N PRO A 4 17.78 12.44 -6.32
CA PRO A 4 17.01 11.40 -6.97
C PRO A 4 16.68 11.83 -8.41
N VAL A 5 17.16 11.03 -9.36
CA VAL A 5 16.80 11.13 -10.78
C VAL A 5 15.36 10.65 -10.94
N LEU A 6 14.48 11.62 -11.16
CA LEU A 6 13.11 11.48 -11.65
C LEU A 6 13.16 11.27 -13.17
N VAL A 7 13.38 10.05 -13.67
CA VAL A 7 13.21 9.76 -15.11
C VAL A 7 12.63 8.36 -15.32
N GLY A 8 11.44 8.31 -15.93
CA GLY A 8 11.06 7.23 -16.84
C GLY A 8 10.26 6.07 -16.26
N GLY A 9 9.02 6.31 -15.81
CA GLY A 9 8.10 5.24 -15.40
C GLY A 9 6.63 5.45 -15.81
N ALA A 10 6.36 6.32 -16.79
CA ALA A 10 5.00 6.78 -17.09
C ALA A 10 4.16 5.82 -17.97
N ALA A 11 4.69 4.71 -18.46
CA ALA A 11 4.01 3.91 -19.50
C ALA A 11 3.30 2.63 -19.03
N VAL A 12 3.45 2.19 -17.77
CA VAL A 12 2.85 0.91 -17.32
C VAL A 12 1.76 1.09 -16.25
N ALA A 13 1.60 2.28 -15.66
CA ALA A 13 0.58 2.54 -14.65
C ALA A 13 -0.79 2.96 -15.22
N SER A 14 -0.85 3.36 -16.49
CA SER A 14 -2.07 3.90 -17.12
C SER A 14 -3.08 2.83 -17.55
N GLY A 15 -2.68 1.59 -17.83
CA GLY A 15 -3.65 0.52 -18.16
C GLY A 15 -4.53 0.13 -16.96
N GLY A 16 -3.93 0.06 -15.76
CA GLY A 16 -4.62 -0.33 -14.53
C GLY A 16 -5.49 0.78 -13.94
N ALA A 17 -4.96 2.00 -13.82
CA ALA A 17 -5.68 3.11 -13.19
C ALA A 17 -6.95 3.52 -13.96
N TYR A 18 -6.92 3.48 -15.30
CA TYR A 18 -8.04 3.87 -16.14
C TYR A 18 -9.15 2.81 -16.21
N ALA A 19 -8.80 1.51 -16.11
CA ALA A 19 -9.78 0.42 -16.02
C ALA A 19 -10.49 0.39 -14.65
N VAL A 20 -9.79 0.80 -13.58
CA VAL A 20 -10.36 0.89 -12.24
C VAL A 20 -11.40 2.01 -12.19
N HIS A 21 -11.13 3.21 -12.73
CA HIS A 21 -12.06 4.36 -12.62
C HIS A 21 -13.48 4.10 -13.18
N LYS A 22 -13.64 3.32 -14.25
CA LYS A 22 -14.98 3.03 -14.83
C LYS A 22 -15.91 2.24 -13.90
N LYS A 23 -15.40 1.67 -12.81
CA LYS A 23 -16.16 0.81 -11.88
C LYS A 23 -16.62 1.53 -10.61
N TYR A 24 -16.22 2.79 -10.39
CA TYR A 24 -16.50 3.52 -9.15
C TYR A 24 -17.39 4.73 -9.41
N GLU A 25 -18.55 4.74 -8.75
CA GLU A 25 -19.30 5.96 -8.49
C GLU A 25 -18.87 6.44 -7.10
N PHE A 26 -18.26 7.63 -7.03
CA PHE A 26 -17.74 8.19 -5.78
C PHE A 26 -18.84 8.97 -5.06
N GLU A 27 -19.13 8.60 -3.81
CA GLU A 27 -20.07 9.29 -2.93
C GLU A 27 -19.42 10.51 -2.24
N ASN A 28 -18.11 10.46 -2.01
CA ASN A 28 -17.34 11.50 -1.34
C ASN A 28 -15.92 11.66 -1.93
N PRO A 29 -15.78 12.27 -3.12
CA PRO A 29 -14.49 12.42 -3.79
C PRO A 29 -13.45 13.23 -2.98
N SER A 30 -13.89 14.00 -1.97
CA SER A 30 -12.97 14.73 -1.08
C SER A 30 -12.04 13.79 -0.29
N LEU A 31 -12.44 12.53 -0.06
CA LEU A 31 -11.65 11.54 0.64
C LEU A 31 -10.35 11.20 -0.10
N LEU A 32 -10.35 11.24 -1.43
CA LEU A 32 -9.18 10.94 -2.26
C LEU A 32 -8.02 11.91 -2.01
N LEU A 33 -8.33 13.14 -1.55
CA LEU A 33 -7.34 14.15 -1.17
C LEU A 33 -7.15 14.23 0.35
N ALA A 34 -8.24 14.14 1.11
CA ALA A 34 -8.21 14.33 2.55
C ALA A 34 -7.41 13.24 3.29
N LEU A 35 -7.43 11.99 2.82
CA LEU A 35 -6.79 10.89 3.52
C LEU A 35 -5.25 10.93 3.37
N PRO A 36 -4.67 11.09 2.17
CA PRO A 36 -3.24 11.36 2.05
C PRO A 36 -2.79 12.61 2.80
N PHE A 37 -3.60 13.68 2.74
CA PHE A 37 -3.28 14.93 3.45
C PHE A 37 -3.31 14.76 4.97
N SER A 38 -4.18 13.88 5.50
CA SER A 38 -4.24 13.60 6.94
C SER A 38 -2.93 13.01 7.47
N ILE A 39 -2.26 12.18 6.68
CA ILE A 39 -0.97 11.58 7.02
C ILE A 39 0.11 12.67 7.08
N VAL A 40 0.19 13.51 6.05
CA VAL A 40 1.16 14.61 5.98
C VAL A 40 0.93 15.61 7.11
N ARG A 41 -0.31 15.99 7.36
CA ARG A 41 -0.66 16.90 8.44
C ARG A 41 -0.26 16.34 9.80
N ASN A 42 -0.48 15.05 10.05
CA ASN A 42 -0.13 14.41 11.32
C ASN A 42 1.38 14.45 11.62
N GLN A 43 2.23 14.44 10.60
CA GLN A 43 3.68 14.59 10.76
C GLN A 43 4.12 16.01 11.15
N ILE A 44 3.35 17.03 10.76
CA ILE A 44 3.64 18.44 11.06
C ILE A 44 2.97 18.85 12.39
N SER A 45 1.73 18.41 12.59
CA SER A 45 0.90 18.69 13.74
C SER A 45 0.13 17.43 14.09
N PRO A 46 0.53 16.71 15.15
CA PRO A 46 -0.14 15.49 15.58
C PRO A 46 -1.65 15.72 15.73
N VAL A 47 -2.44 14.89 15.06
CA VAL A 47 -3.89 14.93 15.15
C VAL A 47 -4.29 14.42 16.53
N GLN A 48 -5.11 15.18 17.25
CA GLN A 48 -5.71 14.69 18.48
C GLN A 48 -6.68 13.55 18.15
N HIS A 49 -6.36 12.35 18.62
CA HIS A 49 -7.25 11.22 18.48
C HIS A 49 -8.50 11.41 19.33
N PRO A 50 -9.68 11.03 18.82
CA PRO A 50 -10.90 11.08 19.60
C PRO A 50 -10.77 10.13 20.78
N LYS A 51 -11.33 10.53 21.94
CA LYS A 51 -11.34 9.68 23.14
C LYS A 51 -12.16 8.40 22.93
N GLU A 52 -13.20 8.48 22.10
CA GLU A 52 -14.09 7.38 21.77
C GLU A 52 -14.45 7.43 20.28
N PHE A 53 -14.49 6.27 19.63
CA PHE A 53 -15.00 6.14 18.27
C PHE A 53 -16.44 5.63 18.33
N THR A 54 -17.34 6.27 17.59
CA THR A 54 -18.75 5.83 17.47
C THR A 54 -18.89 4.49 16.75
N CYS A 55 -17.94 4.13 15.89
CA CYS A 55 -17.90 2.84 15.21
C CYS A 55 -16.95 1.89 15.98
N PRO A 56 -17.45 0.76 16.52
CA PRO A 56 -16.63 -0.17 17.31
C PRO A 56 -15.47 -0.75 16.51
N HIS A 57 -15.65 -1.01 15.21
CA HIS A 57 -14.57 -1.50 14.35
C HIS A 57 -13.47 -0.44 14.15
N ARG A 58 -13.81 0.86 14.13
CA ARG A 58 -12.79 1.92 14.06
C ARG A 58 -12.02 2.03 15.36
N GLN A 59 -12.69 1.85 16.49
CA GLN A 59 -12.01 1.76 17.78
C GLN A 59 -11.02 0.60 17.80
N GLU A 60 -11.47 -0.60 17.43
CA GLU A 60 -10.62 -1.78 17.38
C GLU A 60 -9.43 -1.60 16.43
N LEU A 61 -9.65 -1.01 15.25
CA LEU A 61 -8.57 -0.71 14.32
C LEU A 61 -7.55 0.25 14.93
N HIS A 62 -8.02 1.30 15.61
CA HIS A 62 -7.14 2.27 16.25
C HIS A 62 -6.27 1.61 17.33
N GLU A 63 -6.89 0.79 18.18
CA GLU A 63 -6.20 0.04 19.23
C GLU A 63 -5.20 -0.99 18.65
N HIS A 64 -5.52 -1.67 17.55
CA HIS A 64 -4.60 -2.59 16.87
C HIS A 64 -3.38 -1.84 16.33
N CYS A 65 -3.60 -0.69 15.68
CA CYS A 65 -2.54 0.09 15.05
C CYS A 65 -1.56 0.70 16.05
N THR A 66 -2.00 1.07 17.26
CA THR A 66 -1.07 1.57 18.29
C THR A 66 0.01 0.56 18.70
N LYS A 67 -0.15 -0.72 18.34
CA LYS A 67 0.82 -1.80 18.59
C LYS A 67 1.58 -2.24 17.32
N ALA A 68 1.28 -1.64 16.17
CA ALA A 68 1.85 -1.99 14.87
C ALA A 68 3.24 -1.37 14.66
N GLY A 69 3.87 -1.66 13.51
CA GLY A 69 5.12 -1.04 13.08
C GLY A 69 5.01 0.48 12.89
N SER A 70 6.16 1.16 12.81
CA SER A 70 6.23 2.63 12.76
C SER A 70 5.46 3.24 11.58
N PHE A 71 5.45 2.57 10.42
CA PHE A 71 4.72 3.04 9.24
C PHE A 71 3.20 3.02 9.45
N ASP A 72 2.65 1.93 9.97
CA ASP A 72 1.21 1.80 10.20
C ASP A 72 0.73 2.75 11.30
N GLN A 73 1.53 2.94 12.35
CA GLN A 73 1.27 3.94 13.40
C GLN A 73 1.23 5.38 12.84
N MET A 74 2.03 5.70 11.83
CA MET A 74 2.05 7.04 11.23
C MET A 74 0.90 7.29 10.25
N THR A 75 0.33 6.22 9.68
CA THR A 75 -0.60 6.34 8.54
C THR A 75 -2.04 5.99 8.92
N VAL A 76 -2.27 4.91 9.65
CA VAL A 76 -3.62 4.42 9.93
C VAL A 76 -4.36 5.29 10.96
N PRO A 77 -3.77 5.68 12.12
CA PRO A 77 -4.44 6.53 13.10
C PRO A 77 -4.97 7.88 12.57
N PRO A 78 -4.21 8.70 11.80
CA PRO A 78 -4.74 9.96 11.28
C PRO A 78 -5.85 9.74 10.23
N VAL A 79 -5.70 8.74 9.36
CA VAL A 79 -6.73 8.35 8.39
C VAL A 79 -8.02 7.91 9.10
N ASN A 80 -7.89 7.04 10.11
CA ASN A 80 -9.03 6.53 10.88
C ASN A 80 -9.75 7.64 11.65
N THR A 81 -9.01 8.64 12.15
CA THR A 81 -9.59 9.82 12.81
C THR A 81 -10.42 10.66 11.85
N VAL A 82 -9.91 10.95 10.65
CA VAL A 82 -10.63 11.73 9.63
C VAL A 82 -11.90 11.01 9.15
N LEU A 83 -11.80 9.69 8.93
CA LEU A 83 -12.96 8.89 8.51
C LEU A 83 -14.03 8.85 9.59
N HIS A 84 -13.64 8.75 10.87
CA HIS A 84 -14.55 8.85 12.00
C HIS A 84 -15.25 10.23 12.06
N GLN A 85 -14.51 11.33 11.91
CA GLN A 85 -15.08 12.69 11.89
C GLN A 85 -16.06 12.90 10.74
N LYS A 86 -15.85 12.22 9.62
CA LYS A 86 -16.75 12.24 8.45
C LYS A 86 -17.92 11.26 8.58
N GLY A 87 -18.03 10.52 9.67
CA GLY A 87 -19.11 9.55 9.91
C GLY A 87 -19.07 8.32 9.00
N ILE A 88 -17.93 8.05 8.36
CA ILE A 88 -17.78 6.88 7.50
C ILE A 88 -17.65 5.64 8.39
N PRO A 89 -18.53 4.63 8.29
CA PRO A 89 -18.41 3.41 9.08
C PRO A 89 -17.15 2.62 8.69
N LEU A 90 -16.84 1.55 9.42
CA LEU A 90 -15.87 0.54 9.00
C LEU A 90 -16.55 -0.81 9.16
N SER A 91 -16.58 -1.62 8.10
CA SER A 91 -17.14 -2.96 8.19
C SER A 91 -16.20 -3.94 8.86
N LYS A 92 -16.76 -5.04 9.39
CA LYS A 92 -15.99 -6.11 10.02
C LYS A 92 -15.01 -6.77 9.03
N ASP A 93 -15.44 -6.95 7.79
CA ASP A 93 -14.60 -7.56 6.74
C ASP A 93 -13.43 -6.65 6.37
N ALA A 94 -13.68 -5.34 6.26
CA ALA A 94 -12.62 -4.36 6.00
C ALA A 94 -11.64 -4.30 7.18
N LEU A 95 -12.14 -4.29 8.42
CA LEU A 95 -11.31 -4.37 9.62
C LEU A 95 -10.38 -5.59 9.60
N HIS A 96 -10.92 -6.78 9.34
CA HIS A 96 -10.12 -8.01 9.29
C HIS A 96 -9.03 -7.92 8.21
N ALA A 97 -9.41 -7.48 7.00
CA ALA A 97 -8.45 -7.35 5.90
C ALA A 97 -7.33 -6.34 6.21
N ILE A 98 -7.64 -5.24 6.91
CA ILE A 98 -6.63 -4.25 7.32
C ILE A 98 -5.71 -4.83 8.40
N LYS A 99 -6.24 -5.56 9.38
CA LYS A 99 -5.42 -6.20 10.43
C LYS A 99 -4.44 -7.22 9.83
N ASP A 100 -4.93 -8.07 8.91
CA ASP A 100 -4.07 -9.04 8.20
C ASP A 100 -2.92 -8.35 7.45
N ASP A 101 -3.19 -7.19 6.84
CA ASP A 101 -2.16 -6.43 6.12
C ASP A 101 -1.12 -5.80 7.05
N ILE A 102 -1.58 -5.20 8.17
CA ILE A 102 -0.70 -4.64 9.21
C ILE A 102 0.19 -5.74 9.80
N ASP A 103 -0.38 -6.90 10.10
CA ASP A 103 0.38 -8.00 10.68
C ASP A 103 1.41 -8.52 9.66
N HIS A 104 1.10 -8.49 8.36
CA HIS A 104 2.06 -8.83 7.30
C HIS A 104 3.14 -7.77 7.07
N SER A 105 2.81 -6.48 7.18
CA SER A 105 3.74 -5.36 6.91
C SER A 105 4.99 -5.43 7.80
N THR A 106 4.82 -5.91 9.04
CA THR A 106 5.87 -6.01 10.06
C THR A 106 6.81 -7.21 9.88
N SER A 107 6.49 -8.13 8.95
CA SER A 107 7.21 -9.39 8.80
C SER A 107 8.51 -9.30 7.98
N LEU A 108 8.71 -8.23 7.21
CA LEU A 108 9.89 -8.09 6.34
C LEU A 108 11.10 -7.57 7.12
N LYS A 109 12.16 -8.38 7.16
CA LYS A 109 13.44 -8.00 7.79
C LYS A 109 14.25 -7.05 6.90
N SER A 110 15.11 -6.24 7.52
CA SER A 110 15.98 -5.29 6.82
C SER A 110 16.99 -5.96 5.88
N ASP A 111 17.41 -7.19 6.22
CA ASP A 111 18.37 -8.01 5.48
C ASP A 111 17.72 -8.96 4.45
N ALA A 112 16.41 -8.80 4.19
CA ALA A 112 15.71 -9.63 3.21
C ALA A 112 16.34 -9.57 1.81
N THR A 113 16.46 -10.75 1.20
CA THR A 113 16.94 -10.95 -0.16
C THR A 113 16.03 -10.27 -1.19
N ALA A 114 16.54 -10.08 -2.41
CA ALA A 114 15.73 -9.51 -3.49
C ALA A 114 14.48 -10.35 -3.78
N HIS A 115 14.59 -11.68 -3.73
CA HIS A 115 13.47 -12.61 -3.90
C HIS A 115 12.43 -12.47 -2.79
N GLU A 116 12.84 -12.38 -1.53
CA GLU A 116 11.93 -12.16 -0.40
C GLU A 116 11.21 -10.80 -0.50
N LYS A 117 11.93 -9.75 -0.90
CA LYS A 117 11.33 -8.42 -1.15
C LYS A 117 10.29 -8.45 -2.26
N ILE A 118 10.56 -9.18 -3.36
CA ILE A 118 9.59 -9.37 -4.45
C ILE A 118 8.34 -10.09 -3.95
N GLN A 119 8.50 -11.18 -3.19
CA GLN A 119 7.36 -11.91 -2.63
C GLN A 119 6.55 -11.03 -1.67
N HIS A 120 7.23 -10.23 -0.85
CA HIS A 120 6.57 -9.27 0.02
C HIS A 120 5.73 -8.25 -0.78
N TYR A 121 6.26 -7.68 -1.87
CA TYR A 121 5.47 -6.77 -2.72
C TYR A 121 4.27 -7.46 -3.39
N LYS A 122 4.40 -8.73 -3.81
CA LYS A 122 3.26 -9.51 -4.31
C LYS A 122 2.19 -9.70 -3.24
N GLN A 123 2.60 -10.03 -2.01
CA GLN A 123 1.68 -10.21 -0.89
C GLN A 123 1.01 -8.89 -0.49
N GLN A 124 1.75 -7.78 -0.42
CA GLN A 124 1.17 -6.44 -0.18
C GLN A 124 0.15 -6.07 -1.26
N SER A 125 0.45 -6.37 -2.53
CA SER A 125 -0.52 -6.15 -3.62
C SER A 125 -1.81 -6.96 -3.41
N ALA A 126 -1.69 -8.24 -3.03
CA ALA A 126 -2.83 -9.10 -2.74
C ALA A 126 -3.65 -8.62 -1.53
N ASN A 127 -2.98 -8.23 -0.44
CA ASN A 127 -3.64 -7.72 0.76
C ASN A 127 -4.42 -6.43 0.47
N GLN A 128 -3.79 -5.48 -0.19
CA GLN A 128 -4.41 -4.20 -0.58
C GLN A 128 -5.63 -4.44 -1.49
N ARG A 129 -5.56 -5.42 -2.39
CA ARG A 129 -6.73 -5.83 -3.19
C ARG A 129 -7.85 -6.37 -2.33
N ARG A 130 -7.56 -7.26 -1.37
CA ARG A 130 -8.56 -7.82 -0.44
C ARG A 130 -9.21 -6.73 0.40
N ILE A 131 -8.44 -5.75 0.88
CA ILE A 131 -8.98 -4.58 1.59
C ILE A 131 -9.92 -3.80 0.67
N GLY A 132 -9.50 -3.51 -0.57
CA GLY A 132 -10.35 -2.79 -1.51
C GLY A 132 -11.64 -3.54 -1.87
N ASP A 133 -11.58 -4.86 -2.02
CA ASP A 133 -12.76 -5.69 -2.25
C ASP A 133 -13.71 -5.70 -1.05
N ALA A 134 -13.18 -5.66 0.18
CA ALA A 134 -13.98 -5.55 1.40
C ALA A 134 -14.68 -4.17 1.50
N PHE A 135 -13.99 -3.08 1.14
CA PHE A 135 -14.60 -1.75 1.06
C PHE A 135 -15.69 -1.67 -0.01
N MET A 136 -15.50 -2.27 -1.19
CA MET A 136 -16.55 -2.32 -2.22
C MET A 136 -17.82 -3.03 -1.74
N LYS A 137 -17.67 -4.16 -1.05
CA LYS A 137 -18.80 -4.89 -0.47
C LYS A 137 -19.55 -4.08 0.60
N SER A 138 -18.84 -3.15 1.22
CA SER A 138 -19.34 -2.31 2.30
C SER A 138 -19.84 -0.94 1.82
N GLN A 139 -19.94 -0.75 0.50
CA GLN A 139 -20.36 0.51 -0.12
C GLN A 139 -19.44 1.70 0.23
N GLU A 140 -18.13 1.46 0.32
CA GLU A 140 -17.11 2.51 0.50
C GLU A 140 -16.21 2.60 -0.76
N PRO A 141 -16.71 3.18 -1.87
CA PRO A 141 -16.02 3.16 -3.16
C PRO A 141 -14.69 3.92 -3.16
N GLU A 142 -14.55 5.01 -2.39
CA GLU A 142 -13.27 5.75 -2.29
C GLU A 142 -12.20 4.92 -1.58
N GLY A 143 -12.58 4.28 -0.46
CA GLY A 143 -11.73 3.35 0.28
C GLY A 143 -11.23 2.25 -0.66
N ALA A 144 -12.17 1.64 -1.36
CA ALA A 144 -11.87 0.59 -2.32
C ALA A 144 -10.96 1.04 -3.46
N PHE A 145 -11.21 2.20 -4.04
CA PHE A 145 -10.40 2.77 -5.12
C PHE A 145 -8.96 2.98 -4.68
N MET A 146 -8.72 3.63 -3.53
CA MET A 146 -7.35 3.88 -3.05
C MET A 146 -6.59 2.57 -2.82
N HIS A 147 -7.25 1.58 -2.20
CA HIS A 147 -6.62 0.28 -1.93
C HIS A 147 -6.35 -0.52 -3.21
N HIS A 148 -7.20 -0.41 -4.25
CA HIS A 148 -6.90 -1.01 -5.57
C HIS A 148 -5.77 -0.28 -6.31
N VAL A 149 -5.67 1.04 -6.18
CA VAL A 149 -4.52 1.80 -6.71
C VAL A 149 -3.22 1.38 -6.01
N LEU A 150 -3.22 1.26 -4.68
CA LEU A 150 -2.08 0.76 -3.91
C LEU A 150 -1.70 -0.67 -4.29
N SER A 151 -2.70 -1.54 -4.49
CA SER A 151 -2.47 -2.89 -5.01
C SER A 151 -1.73 -2.87 -6.34
N GLY A 152 -2.14 -2.01 -7.28
CA GLY A 152 -1.47 -1.84 -8.56
C GLY A 152 -0.03 -1.32 -8.43
N PHE A 153 0.21 -0.38 -7.52
CA PHE A 153 1.57 0.11 -7.23
C PHE A 153 2.50 -0.99 -6.73
N PHE A 154 2.06 -1.81 -5.76
CA PHE A 154 2.85 -2.92 -5.25
C PHE A 154 3.08 -4.02 -6.31
N ALA A 155 2.09 -4.30 -7.16
CA ALA A 155 2.25 -5.22 -8.27
C ALA A 155 3.33 -4.73 -9.26
N ALA A 156 3.28 -3.45 -9.63
CA ALA A 156 4.28 -2.85 -10.51
C ALA A 156 5.68 -2.90 -9.89
N LYS A 157 5.80 -2.61 -8.58
CA LYS A 157 7.05 -2.71 -7.84
C LYS A 157 7.62 -4.13 -7.87
N ALA A 158 6.78 -5.15 -7.65
CA ALA A 158 7.18 -6.55 -7.74
C ALA A 158 7.68 -6.92 -9.14
N THR A 159 6.98 -6.50 -10.19
CA THR A 159 7.37 -6.74 -11.59
C THR A 159 8.71 -6.10 -11.92
N ILE A 160 8.90 -4.82 -11.60
CA ILE A 160 10.16 -4.11 -11.86
C ILE A 160 11.33 -4.77 -11.12
N SER A 161 11.14 -5.11 -9.84
CA SER A 161 12.16 -5.80 -9.05
C SER A 161 12.49 -7.19 -9.60
N GLN A 162 11.50 -7.96 -10.04
CA GLN A 162 11.73 -9.26 -10.68
C GLN A 162 12.54 -9.11 -11.98
N THR A 163 12.15 -8.19 -12.85
CA THR A 163 12.87 -7.94 -14.11
C THR A 163 14.33 -7.55 -13.86
N PHE A 164 14.60 -6.75 -12.83
CA PHE A 164 15.97 -6.40 -12.47
C PHE A 164 16.78 -7.61 -11.99
N VAL A 165 16.21 -8.45 -11.11
CA VAL A 165 16.87 -9.67 -10.62
C VAL A 165 17.16 -10.64 -11.77
N ASP A 166 16.19 -10.85 -12.67
CA ASP A 166 16.35 -11.73 -13.82
C ASP A 166 17.45 -11.20 -14.77
N HIS A 167 17.52 -9.89 -14.95
CA HIS A 167 18.55 -9.25 -15.78
C HIS A 167 19.95 -9.43 -15.19
N VAL A 168 20.13 -9.20 -13.89
CA VAL A 168 21.43 -9.40 -13.20
C VAL A 168 21.87 -10.86 -13.32
N HIS A 169 20.98 -11.82 -13.02
CA HIS A 169 21.29 -13.24 -13.15
C HIS A 169 21.64 -13.66 -14.59
N HIS A 170 20.99 -13.06 -15.59
CA HIS A 170 21.34 -13.31 -16.98
C HIS A 170 22.77 -12.82 -17.29
N MET A 171 23.15 -11.63 -16.82
CA MET A 171 24.50 -11.09 -17.03
C MET A 171 25.57 -11.96 -16.35
N GLU A 172 25.33 -12.41 -15.12
CA GLU A 172 26.24 -13.31 -14.39
C GLU A 172 26.52 -14.60 -15.17
N LYS A 173 25.46 -15.26 -15.67
CA LYS A 173 25.59 -16.49 -16.49
C LYS A 173 26.36 -16.26 -17.79
N GLN A 174 26.25 -15.09 -18.41
CA GLN A 174 27.02 -14.77 -19.62
C GLN A 174 28.52 -14.58 -19.32
N MET A 175 28.85 -14.04 -18.14
CA MET A 175 30.26 -13.90 -17.72
C MET A 175 30.88 -15.25 -17.32
N GLU A 176 30.11 -16.17 -16.74
CA GLU A 176 30.59 -17.53 -16.41
C GLU A 176 30.82 -18.42 -17.65
N HIS A 177 30.07 -18.20 -18.74
CA HIS A 177 30.21 -18.97 -19.99
C HIS A 177 31.03 -18.28 -21.08
N GLY A 178 31.40 -17.00 -20.89
CA GLY A 178 32.17 -16.19 -21.83
C GLY A 178 33.61 -15.94 -21.36
N GLY A 179 34.26 -16.93 -20.74
CA GLY A 179 35.69 -16.85 -20.46
C GLY A 179 36.44 -16.51 -21.75
N PRO A 180 37.31 -15.47 -21.76
CA PRO A 180 38.03 -15.10 -22.97
C PRO A 180 38.92 -16.25 -23.42
N ASP A 181 38.61 -16.81 -24.58
CA ASP A 181 39.57 -17.57 -25.38
C ASP A 181 40.68 -16.60 -25.81
N TYR A 182 41.69 -16.46 -24.96
CA TYR A 182 42.97 -15.89 -25.36
C TYR A 182 43.69 -16.93 -26.21
N HIS A 183 43.43 -16.90 -27.52
CA HIS A 183 44.26 -17.54 -28.54
C HIS A 183 45.12 -16.50 -29.26
#